data_AF-A0AAW5ZFJ6-F1
#
_entry.id   AF-A0AAW5ZFJ6-F1
#
_cell.length_a   1.000
_cell.length_b   1.000
_cell.length_c   1.000
_cell.angle_alpha   90.00
_cell.angle_beta   90.00
_cell.angle_gamma   90.00
#
_symmetry.space_group_name_H-M   'P 1'
#
loop_
_entity.id
_entity.type
_entity.pdbx_description
1 polymer ?
#
loop_
_entity_poly.entity_id
_entity_poly.type
_entity_poly.pdbx_seq_one_letter_code
_entity_poly.pdbx_strand_id
1 'polypeptide(L)'
;GYLMVKSNCFGLTDYFRQLGFADTEQAAQFFAWLLCWHDTGKFARSFQQLYLHPQLKVPEGARKNYEKISHSTLGYWLWHHYLSEYEELLPSSSLSPRKLKRVMEMWMPMTTGHHGRPP
;
A
#
# COMPACT_ATOMS: atom_id res chain seq x y z
N GLY A 1 1.41 12.05 2.37
CA GLY A 1 1.56 11.16 3.54
C GLY A 1 2.33 11.84 4.65
N TYR A 2 3.65 11.66 4.66
CA TYR A 2 4.54 12.15 5.72
C TYR A 2 4.25 13.57 6.20
N LEU A 3 4.33 14.56 5.30
CA LEU A 3 4.10 15.98 5.65
C LEU A 3 2.67 16.24 6.15
N MET A 4 1.68 15.45 5.73
CA MET A 4 0.31 15.60 6.20
C MET A 4 0.21 15.27 7.69
N VAL A 5 0.93 14.24 8.15
CA VAL A 5 1.05 13.95 9.59
C VAL A 5 1.86 15.06 10.26
N LYS A 6 3.05 15.41 9.76
CA LYS A 6 3.88 16.45 10.38
C LYS A 6 3.16 17.79 10.57
N SER A 7 2.27 18.16 9.64
CA SER A 7 1.47 19.39 9.68
C SER A 7 0.09 19.21 10.34
N ASN A 8 -0.21 18.05 10.91
CA ASN A 8 -1.50 17.68 11.48
C ASN A 8 -2.70 17.95 10.54
N CYS A 9 -2.50 17.78 9.23
CA CYS A 9 -3.58 17.91 8.26
C CYS A 9 -4.71 16.95 8.63
N PHE A 10 -5.95 17.44 8.63
CA PHE A 10 -7.13 16.64 8.98
C PHE A 10 -7.08 15.97 10.37
N GLY A 11 -6.26 16.48 11.31
CA GLY A 11 -6.12 15.89 12.64
C GLY A 11 -5.32 14.57 12.67
N LEU A 12 -4.57 14.25 11.60
CA LEU A 12 -3.87 12.98 11.47
C LEU A 12 -2.93 12.66 12.64
N THR A 13 -2.19 13.64 13.16
CA THR A 13 -1.30 13.42 14.30
C THR A 13 -2.07 13.05 15.56
N ASP A 14 -3.22 13.70 15.77
CA ASP A 14 -4.06 13.44 16.93
C ASP A 14 -4.68 12.04 16.85
N TYR A 15 -5.10 11.60 15.67
CA TYR A 15 -5.54 10.21 15.46
C TYR A 15 -4.42 9.21 15.68
N PHE A 16 -3.20 9.46 15.19
CA PHE A 16 -2.07 8.56 15.43
C PHE A 16 -1.70 8.47 16.91
N ARG A 17 -1.79 9.58 17.67
CA ARG A 17 -1.62 9.56 19.13
C ARG A 17 -2.69 8.71 19.81
N GLN A 18 -3.96 8.80 19.38
CA GLN A 18 -5.04 7.96 19.90
C GLN A 18 -4.81 6.47 19.59
N LEU A 19 -4.18 6.16 18.46
CA LEU A 19 -3.76 4.79 18.10
C LEU A 19 -2.51 4.31 18.84
N GLY A 20 -1.91 5.15 19.69
CA GLY A 20 -0.76 4.79 20.54
C GLY A 20 0.60 5.18 19.98
N PHE A 21 0.69 5.95 18.90
CA PHE A 21 1.98 6.50 18.45
C PHE A 21 2.40 7.66 19.37
N ALA A 22 3.47 7.44 20.14
CA ALA A 22 4.05 8.47 20.99
C ALA A 22 4.89 9.49 20.19
N ASP A 23 5.56 9.02 19.14
CA ASP A 23 6.42 9.84 18.29
C ASP A 23 5.72 10.20 16.97
N THR A 24 5.63 11.51 16.71
CA THR A 24 5.05 12.05 15.47
C THR A 24 5.89 11.71 14.24
N GLU A 25 7.20 11.55 14.40
CA GLU A 25 8.08 11.12 13.31
C GLU A 25 7.76 9.69 12.88
N GLN A 26 7.71 8.77 13.83
CA GLN A 26 7.32 7.39 13.56
C GLN A 26 5.92 7.29 12.94
N ALA A 27 4.95 8.06 13.42
CA ALA A 27 3.62 8.13 12.84
C ALA A 27 3.63 8.61 11.37
N ALA A 28 4.41 9.65 11.08
CA ALA A 28 4.53 10.22 9.74
C ALA A 28 5.19 9.23 8.77
N GLN A 29 6.23 8.52 9.21
CA GLN A 29 6.90 7.47 8.42
C GLN A 29 5.96 6.28 8.18
N PHE A 30 5.24 5.83 9.20
CA PHE A 30 4.27 4.75 9.06
C PHE A 30 3.14 5.11 8.08
N PHE A 31 2.58 6.31 8.17
CA PHE A 31 1.55 6.75 7.23
C PHE A 31 2.08 6.88 5.80
N ALA A 32 3.30 7.40 5.64
CA ALA A 32 3.95 7.44 4.33
C ALA A 32 4.16 6.03 3.75
N TRP A 33 4.60 5.09 4.59
CA TRP A 33 4.78 3.69 4.22
C TRP A 33 3.47 3.07 3.72
N LEU A 34 2.34 3.28 4.41
CA LEU A 34 1.02 2.82 3.93
C LEU A 34 0.71 3.35 2.53
N LEU A 35 0.93 4.65 2.31
CA LEU A 35 0.69 5.27 1.00
C LEU A 35 1.64 4.77 -0.10
N CYS A 36 2.82 4.24 0.22
CA CYS A 36 3.66 3.61 -0.81
C CYS A 36 3.02 2.35 -1.40
N TRP A 37 2.17 1.65 -0.62
CA TRP A 37 1.56 0.39 -1.04
C TRP A 37 0.19 0.53 -1.68
N HIS A 38 -0.53 1.64 -1.44
CA HIS A 38 -1.95 1.78 -1.84
C HIS A 38 -2.22 1.47 -3.32
N ASP A 39 -1.29 1.84 -4.20
CA ASP A 39 -1.39 1.73 -5.64
C ASP A 39 -0.50 0.63 -6.24
N THR A 40 0.07 -0.26 -5.43
CA THR A 40 0.99 -1.31 -5.91
C THR A 40 0.34 -2.21 -6.97
N GLY A 41 -0.98 -2.40 -6.94
CA GLY A 41 -1.69 -3.15 -7.98
C GLY A 41 -1.70 -2.47 -9.35
N LYS A 42 -1.34 -1.18 -9.46
CA LYS A 42 -1.19 -0.51 -10.76
C LYS A 42 -0.03 -1.09 -11.57
N PHE A 43 0.94 -1.75 -10.95
CA PHE A 43 2.02 -2.44 -11.66
C PHE A 43 1.55 -3.71 -12.39
N ALA A 44 0.29 -4.14 -12.19
CA ALA A 44 -0.28 -5.24 -12.96
C ALA A 44 -0.46 -4.87 -14.44
N ARG A 45 -0.20 -5.84 -15.34
CA ARG A 45 -0.37 -5.66 -16.79
C ARG A 45 -1.81 -5.29 -17.17
N SER A 46 -2.80 -5.83 -16.47
CA SER A 46 -4.22 -5.52 -16.65
C SER A 46 -4.53 -4.04 -16.43
N PHE A 47 -3.81 -3.37 -15.52
CA PHE A 47 -3.92 -1.94 -15.29
C PHE A 47 -3.06 -1.14 -16.27
N GLN A 48 -1.79 -1.52 -16.47
CA GLN A 48 -0.86 -0.80 -17.34
C GLN A 48 -1.31 -0.75 -18.81
N GLN A 49 -2.11 -1.70 -19.27
CA GLN A 49 -2.65 -1.67 -20.64
C GLN A 49 -3.80 -0.65 -20.85
N LEU A 50 -4.33 -0.04 -19.78
CA LEU A 50 -5.38 0.99 -19.90
C LEU A 50 -4.87 2.25 -20.62
N TYR A 51 -3.57 2.54 -20.50
CA TYR A 51 -2.91 3.60 -21.25
C TYR A 51 -1.48 3.16 -21.59
N LEU A 52 -1.15 3.18 -22.88
CA LEU A 52 0.19 2.87 -23.37
C LEU A 52 0.84 4.14 -23.90
N HIS A 53 1.89 4.57 -23.21
CA HIS A 53 2.70 5.69 -23.71
C HIS A 53 3.37 5.28 -25.04
N PRO A 54 3.35 6.11 -26.09
CA PRO A 54 3.95 5.76 -27.39
C PRO A 54 5.44 5.39 -27.32
N GLN A 55 6.16 5.90 -26.32
CA GLN A 55 7.59 5.63 -26.12
C GLN A 55 7.87 4.36 -25.28
N LEU A 56 6.84 3.74 -24.69
CA LEU A 56 7.02 2.51 -23.92
C LEU A 56 7.18 1.31 -24.86
N LYS A 57 8.38 0.71 -24.86
CA LYS A 57 8.64 -0.54 -25.58
C LYS A 57 8.03 -1.70 -24.81
N VAL A 58 6.81 -2.09 -25.18
CA VAL A 58 6.15 -3.27 -24.63
C VAL A 58 6.51 -4.49 -25.49
N PRO A 59 7.02 -5.59 -24.91
CA PRO A 59 7.32 -6.81 -25.66
C PRO A 59 6.08 -7.33 -26.41
N GLU A 60 6.31 -7.86 -27.61
CA GLU A 60 5.26 -8.49 -28.41
C GLU A 60 4.68 -9.71 -27.65
N GLY A 61 3.35 -9.87 -27.65
CA GLY A 61 2.68 -10.93 -26.88
C GLY A 61 2.54 -10.69 -25.36
N ALA A 62 3.10 -9.60 -24.81
CA ALA A 62 2.85 -9.21 -23.42
C ALA A 62 1.41 -8.69 -23.20
N ARG A 63 0.70 -8.41 -24.29
CA ARG A 63 -0.70 -7.99 -24.31
C ARG A 63 -1.60 -9.21 -24.32
N LYS A 64 -2.49 -9.31 -23.34
CA LYS A 64 -3.46 -10.39 -23.22
C LYS A 64 -4.81 -9.82 -22.81
N ASN A 65 -5.88 -10.58 -23.08
CA ASN A 65 -7.18 -10.29 -22.50
C ASN A 65 -7.13 -10.70 -21.02
N TYR A 66 -7.01 -9.70 -20.14
CA TYR A 66 -7.07 -9.88 -18.70
C TYR A 66 -8.49 -9.65 -18.20
N GLU A 67 -8.87 -10.37 -17.15
CA GLU A 67 -10.09 -10.08 -16.40
C GLU A 67 -10.04 -8.65 -15.83
N LYS A 68 -11.19 -7.98 -15.77
CA LYS A 68 -11.32 -6.63 -15.20
C LYS A 68 -11.35 -6.69 -13.67
N ILE A 69 -10.18 -6.91 -13.09
CA ILE A 69 -9.97 -6.85 -11.64
C ILE A 69 -9.45 -5.45 -11.28
N SER A 70 -9.99 -4.85 -10.20
CA SER A 70 -9.54 -3.54 -9.72
C SER A 70 -8.08 -3.58 -9.27
N HIS A 71 -7.33 -2.48 -9.46
CA HIS A 71 -5.94 -2.42 -8.98
C HIS A 71 -5.84 -2.45 -7.46
N SER A 72 -6.87 -1.99 -6.75
CA SER A 72 -6.99 -2.18 -5.30
C SER A 72 -6.92 -3.67 -4.91
N THR A 73 -7.75 -4.50 -5.54
CA THR A 73 -7.76 -5.96 -5.31
C THR A 73 -6.45 -6.61 -5.73
N LEU A 74 -5.90 -6.23 -6.89
CA LEU A 74 -4.61 -6.76 -7.36
C LEU A 74 -3.46 -6.40 -6.41
N GLY A 75 -3.48 -5.18 -5.86
CA GLY A 75 -2.47 -4.71 -4.92
C GLY A 75 -2.53 -5.45 -3.60
N TYR A 76 -3.74 -5.69 -3.08
CA TYR A 76 -3.93 -6.50 -1.88
C TYR A 76 -3.48 -7.94 -2.09
N TRP A 77 -3.88 -8.55 -3.22
CA TRP A 77 -3.47 -9.90 -3.57
C TRP A 77 -1.95 -10.03 -3.61
N LEU A 78 -1.26 -9.10 -4.28
CA LEU A 78 0.20 -9.08 -4.35
C LEU A 78 0.83 -8.92 -2.95
N TRP A 79 0.29 -8.03 -2.13
CA TRP A 79 0.81 -7.84 -0.79
C TRP A 79 0.64 -9.09 0.08
N HIS A 80 -0.59 -9.63 0.14
CA HIS A 80 -0.95 -10.72 1.02
C HIS A 80 -0.29 -12.06 0.65
N HIS A 81 -0.10 -12.34 -0.63
CA HIS A 81 0.43 -13.64 -1.08
C HIS A 81 1.94 -13.64 -1.31
N TYR A 82 2.57 -12.47 -1.41
CA TYR A 82 3.98 -12.39 -1.79
C TYR A 82 4.74 -11.41 -0.91
N LEU A 83 4.39 -10.13 -0.96
CA LEU A 83 5.23 -9.10 -0.34
C LEU A 83 5.24 -9.15 1.20
N SER A 84 4.17 -9.66 1.84
CA SER A 84 4.09 -9.81 3.30
C SER A 84 5.04 -10.85 3.88
N GLU A 85 5.66 -11.70 3.03
CA GLU A 85 6.66 -12.68 3.47
C GLU A 85 8.06 -12.05 3.62
N TYR A 86 8.27 -10.84 3.12
CA TYR A 86 9.55 -10.14 3.15
C TYR A 86 9.59 -9.17 4.33
N GLU A 87 10.23 -9.58 5.42
CA GLU A 87 10.32 -8.78 6.65
C GLU A 87 10.98 -7.42 6.41
N GLU A 88 11.91 -7.33 5.47
CA GLU A 88 12.60 -6.10 5.09
C GLU A 88 11.67 -5.04 4.47
N LEU A 89 10.49 -5.44 3.99
CA LEU A 89 9.49 -4.51 3.45
C LEU A 89 8.58 -3.94 4.54
N LEU A 90 8.56 -4.55 5.73
CA LEU A 90 7.73 -4.11 6.85
C LEU A 90 8.32 -2.86 7.52
N PRO A 91 7.48 -1.99 8.11
CA PRO A 91 7.98 -0.81 8.80
C PRO A 91 8.76 -1.21 10.05
N SER A 92 9.83 -0.48 10.37
CA SER A 92 10.62 -0.72 11.58
C SER A 92 9.74 -0.68 12.84
N SER A 93 9.87 -1.70 13.68
CA SER A 93 9.03 -1.87 14.86
C SER A 93 9.75 -2.63 15.96
N SER A 94 9.36 -2.39 17.22
CA SER A 94 9.75 -3.21 18.37
C SER A 94 8.90 -4.49 18.51
N LEU A 95 7.87 -4.64 17.69
CA LEU A 95 7.05 -5.86 17.64
C LEU A 95 7.87 -7.03 17.09
N SER A 96 7.57 -8.25 17.56
CA SER A 96 8.10 -9.44 16.90
C SER A 96 7.59 -9.53 15.46
N PRO A 97 8.35 -10.12 14.53
CA PRO A 97 7.96 -10.18 13.11
C PRO A 97 6.55 -10.74 12.89
N ARG A 98 6.21 -11.81 13.62
CA ARG A 98 4.86 -12.41 13.57
C ARG A 98 3.75 -11.44 14.00
N LYS A 99 3.98 -10.63 15.05
CA LYS A 99 3.00 -9.64 15.51
C LYS A 99 2.91 -8.48 14.51
N LEU A 100 4.04 -8.00 14.02
CA LEU A 100 4.09 -6.94 13.02
C LEU A 100 3.33 -7.32 11.76
N LYS A 101 3.59 -8.52 11.22
CA LYS A 101 2.87 -9.07 10.05
C LYS A 101 1.36 -9.08 10.26
N ARG A 102 0.89 -9.60 11.41
CA ARG A 102 -0.55 -9.61 11.75
C ARG A 102 -1.15 -8.21 11.86
N VAL A 103 -0.40 -7.23 12.37
CA VAL A 103 -0.84 -5.82 12.37
C VAL A 103 -0.93 -5.29 10.94
N MET A 104 0.06 -5.58 10.08
CA MET A 104 0.06 -5.14 8.69
C MET A 104 -1.05 -5.79 7.86
N GLU A 105 -1.39 -7.05 8.13
CA GLU A 105 -2.55 -7.74 7.53
C GLU A 105 -3.88 -7.03 7.81
N MET A 106 -4.01 -6.33 8.95
CA MET A 106 -5.19 -5.51 9.25
C MET A 106 -5.17 -4.17 8.52
N TRP A 107 -3.99 -3.57 8.34
CA TRP A 107 -3.85 -2.27 7.65
C TRP A 107 -3.96 -2.38 6.13
N MET A 108 -3.55 -3.49 5.54
CA MET A 108 -3.44 -3.57 4.09
C MET A 108 -4.77 -3.54 3.33
N PRO A 109 -5.87 -4.17 3.79
CA PRO A 109 -7.18 -4.03 3.15
C PRO A 109 -7.65 -2.57 3.11
N MET A 110 -7.41 -1.79 4.17
CA MET A 110 -7.74 -0.35 4.21
C MET A 110 -6.85 0.46 3.27
N THR A 111 -5.56 0.11 3.21
CA THR A 111 -4.56 0.79 2.39
C THR A 111 -4.83 0.60 0.89
N THR A 112 -5.12 -0.63 0.49
CA THR A 112 -5.35 -0.99 -0.92
C THR A 112 -6.79 -0.69 -1.35
N GLY A 113 -7.77 -0.77 -0.44
CA GLY A 113 -9.17 -0.42 -0.65
C GLY A 113 -9.48 1.08 -0.73
N HIS A 114 -8.51 1.91 -1.12
CA HIS A 114 -8.59 3.37 -1.11
C HIS A 114 -9.64 3.99 -2.06
N HIS A 115 -10.30 3.18 -2.91
CA HIS A 115 -11.45 3.57 -3.73
C HIS A 115 -12.81 3.33 -3.05
N GLY A 116 -12.83 3.13 -1.73
CA GLY A 116 -14.06 3.09 -0.92
C GLY A 116 -14.67 1.70 -0.74
N ARG A 117 -14.01 0.65 -1.23
CA ARG A 117 -14.37 -0.76 -0.95
C ARG A 117 -13.09 -1.54 -0.64
N PRO A 118 -12.94 -2.06 0.58
CA PRO A 118 -11.88 -3.03 0.87
C PRO A 118 -11.98 -4.23 -0.09
N PRO A 119 -10.82 -4.78 -0.50
CA PRO A 119 -10.75 -5.92 -1.41
C PRO A 119 -11.21 -7.23 -0.77
#